data_AF-A0A0D0Q6K1-F1
#
_entry.id   AF-A0A0D0Q6K1-F1
#
_cell.length_a   1.000
_cell.length_b   1.000
_cell.length_c   1.000
_cell.angle_alpha   90.00
_cell.angle_beta   90.00
_cell.angle_gamma   90.00
#
_symmetry.space_group_name_H-M   'P 1'
#
loop_
_entity.id
_entity.type
_entity.pdbx_description
1 polymer ?
#
loop_
_entity_poly.entity_id
_entity_poly.type
_entity_poly.pdbx_seq_one_letter_code
_entity_poly.pdbx_strand_id
1 'polypeptide(L)'
;MTGCSVSDNKYKAVYFTTEDSSFISTNELKEHNVLELNSLEELKSKVDELDYKMGIFIDKSVLDDEIITKSLNTWLLKQKNYPIIVVGYGNPTYVYFKKLVFTDEQYIPNFDDETYEKFRKQKGYSFAYIGNSGKIYGKGYKEEINIDKMLNVVNQALKGEKFVEKMMER
;
A
#
# COMPACT_ATOMS: atom_id res chain seq x y z
N MET A 1 -25.39 27.51 -14.13
CA MET A 1 -25.03 26.88 -12.85
C MET A 1 -24.44 25.53 -13.18
N THR A 2 -23.12 25.42 -13.01
CA THR A 2 -22.30 24.24 -13.25
C THR A 2 -22.63 23.18 -12.20
N GLY A 3 -23.31 22.11 -12.61
CA GLY A 3 -23.40 20.90 -11.82
C GLY A 3 -22.07 20.17 -11.92
N CYS A 4 -21.27 20.21 -10.85
CA CYS A 4 -20.14 19.31 -10.70
C CYS A 4 -20.66 17.88 -10.83
N SER A 5 -20.18 17.15 -11.83
CA SER A 5 -20.30 15.69 -11.85
C SER A 5 -19.59 15.17 -10.62
N VAL A 6 -20.34 14.65 -9.65
CA VAL A 6 -19.79 13.75 -8.64
C VAL A 6 -19.31 12.55 -9.43
N SER A 7 -18.00 12.38 -9.58
CA SER A 7 -17.47 11.15 -10.14
C SER A 7 -17.88 10.04 -9.17
N ASP A 8 -18.80 9.18 -9.61
CA ASP A 8 -19.06 7.92 -8.90
C ASP A 8 -17.77 7.11 -9.00
N ASN A 9 -16.90 7.28 -8.02
CA ASN A 9 -15.63 6.58 -7.96
C ASN A 9 -15.93 5.08 -7.83
N LYS A 10 -15.90 4.38 -8.97
CA LYS A 10 -16.28 2.98 -9.10
C LYS A 10 -15.48 2.07 -8.17
N TYR A 11 -14.24 2.44 -7.85
CA TYR A 11 -13.35 1.68 -7.00
C TYR A 11 -12.85 2.50 -5.82
N LYS A 12 -12.71 1.86 -4.66
CA LYS A 12 -12.21 2.50 -3.43
C LYS A 12 -10.69 2.38 -3.28
N ALA A 13 -10.11 1.34 -3.87
CA ALA A 13 -8.70 1.03 -3.85
C ALA A 13 -8.32 0.13 -5.03
N VAL A 14 -7.02 0.06 -5.34
CA VAL A 14 -6.44 -1.01 -6.16
C VAL A 14 -5.71 -2.00 -5.26
N TYR A 15 -5.71 -3.27 -5.64
CA TYR A 15 -4.95 -4.34 -5.01
C TYR A 15 -4.05 -4.99 -6.04
N PHE A 16 -2.75 -4.73 -5.91
CA PHE A 16 -1.71 -5.26 -6.78
C PHE A 16 -1.11 -6.52 -6.16
N THR A 17 -1.26 -7.65 -6.85
CA THR A 17 -0.73 -8.96 -6.45
C THR A 17 -0.10 -9.66 -7.65
N THR A 18 0.54 -10.81 -7.43
CA THR A 18 0.92 -11.72 -8.51
C THR A 18 -0.19 -12.75 -8.73
N GLU A 19 -0.33 -13.28 -9.95
CA GLU A 19 -1.31 -14.34 -10.24
C GLU A 19 -1.16 -15.54 -9.29
N ASP A 20 -2.28 -16.13 -8.87
CA ASP A 20 -2.38 -17.31 -8.01
C ASP A 20 -1.80 -17.20 -6.58
N SER A 21 -1.37 -16.01 -6.17
CA SER A 21 -0.82 -15.78 -4.82
C SER A 21 -1.61 -14.78 -3.99
N SER A 22 -2.76 -14.31 -4.51
CA SER A 22 -3.59 -13.33 -3.83
C SER A 22 -3.99 -13.81 -2.44
N PHE A 23 -3.71 -12.99 -1.44
CA PHE A 23 -4.13 -13.25 -0.07
C PHE A 23 -5.62 -13.01 0.14
N ILE A 24 -6.16 -12.07 -0.63
CA ILE A 24 -7.54 -11.63 -0.51
C ILE A 24 -8.31 -12.24 -1.67
N SER A 25 -9.39 -12.97 -1.36
CA SER A 25 -10.16 -13.61 -2.42
C SER A 25 -10.73 -12.57 -3.39
N THR A 26 -10.73 -12.89 -4.69
CA THR A 26 -11.32 -12.03 -5.72
C THR A 26 -12.79 -11.66 -5.42
N ASN A 27 -13.54 -12.55 -4.75
CA ASN A 27 -14.91 -12.25 -4.33
C ASN A 27 -14.96 -11.16 -3.27
N GLU A 28 -14.11 -11.25 -2.25
CA GLU A 28 -14.03 -10.24 -1.18
C GLU A 28 -13.60 -8.87 -1.75
N LEU A 29 -12.63 -8.85 -2.67
CA LEU A 29 -12.22 -7.63 -3.37
C LEU A 29 -13.39 -6.99 -4.15
N LYS A 30 -14.15 -7.81 -4.90
CA LYS A 30 -15.32 -7.36 -5.67
C LYS A 30 -16.42 -6.79 -4.77
N GLU A 31 -16.74 -7.46 -3.67
CA GLU A 31 -17.76 -7.02 -2.70
C GLU A 31 -17.43 -5.64 -2.10
N HIS A 32 -16.15 -5.30 -2.00
CA HIS A 32 -15.67 -4.04 -1.44
C HIS A 32 -15.32 -2.98 -2.49
N ASN A 33 -15.56 -3.24 -3.78
CA ASN A 33 -15.15 -2.38 -4.90
C ASN A 33 -13.64 -2.10 -4.88
N VAL A 34 -12.83 -3.13 -4.64
CA VAL A 34 -11.37 -3.08 -4.76
C VAL A 34 -10.98 -3.73 -6.10
N LEU A 35 -10.19 -3.01 -6.89
CA LEU A 35 -9.75 -3.47 -8.20
C LEU A 35 -8.49 -4.33 -8.07
N GLU A 36 -8.60 -5.63 -8.34
CA GLU A 36 -7.47 -6.54 -8.44
C GLU A 36 -6.68 -6.28 -9.74
N LEU A 37 -5.36 -6.16 -9.63
CA LEU A 37 -4.43 -5.98 -10.75
C LEU A 37 -3.26 -6.94 -10.56
N ASN A 38 -2.80 -7.56 -11.65
CA ASN A 38 -1.85 -8.67 -11.58
C ASN A 38 -0.51 -8.34 -12.27
N SER A 39 -0.40 -7.16 -12.86
CA SER A 39 0.83 -6.65 -13.47
C SER A 39 1.13 -5.20 -13.08
N LEU A 40 2.41 -4.84 -13.15
CA LEU A 40 2.84 -3.48 -12.89
C LEU A 40 2.39 -2.52 -14.01
N GLU A 41 2.30 -2.98 -15.26
CA GLU A 41 1.76 -2.19 -16.37
C GLU A 41 0.30 -1.81 -16.14
N GLU A 42 -0.54 -2.75 -15.70
CA GLU A 42 -1.93 -2.49 -15.37
C GLU A 42 -2.07 -1.51 -14.20
N LEU A 43 -1.27 -1.70 -13.14
CA LEU A 43 -1.25 -0.77 -12.01
C LEU A 43 -0.93 0.66 -12.47
N LYS A 44 0.11 0.83 -13.29
CA LYS A 44 0.51 2.13 -13.83
C LYS A 44 -0.59 2.73 -14.69
N SER A 45 -1.06 2.01 -15.70
CA SER A 45 -2.14 2.48 -16.59
C SER A 45 -3.36 2.90 -15.77
N LYS A 46 -3.80 2.09 -14.80
CA LYS A 46 -4.97 2.43 -14.00
C LYS A 46 -4.76 3.60 -13.07
N VAL A 47 -3.68 3.63 -12.30
CA VAL A 47 -3.44 4.72 -11.35
C VAL A 47 -3.18 6.05 -12.07
N ASP A 48 -2.44 6.02 -13.18
CA ASP A 48 -2.09 7.22 -13.93
C ASP A 48 -3.27 7.76 -14.77
N GLU A 49 -4.29 6.95 -15.09
CA GLU A 49 -5.51 7.36 -15.80
C GLU A 49 -6.58 8.02 -14.90
N LEU A 50 -6.49 7.86 -13.57
CA LEU A 50 -7.52 8.36 -12.64
C LEU A 50 -7.40 9.87 -12.42
N ASP A 51 -8.54 10.56 -12.42
CA ASP A 51 -8.66 11.99 -12.07
C ASP A 51 -8.79 12.23 -10.56
N TYR A 52 -8.75 11.16 -9.75
CA TYR A 52 -8.80 11.21 -8.29
C TYR A 52 -7.74 10.33 -7.63
N LYS A 53 -7.42 10.64 -6.37
CA LYS A 53 -6.49 9.86 -5.57
C LYS A 53 -7.13 8.58 -5.04
N MET A 54 -6.40 7.47 -5.09
CA MET A 54 -6.86 6.17 -4.62
C MET A 54 -5.79 5.48 -3.76
N GLY A 55 -6.18 4.65 -2.80
CA GLY A 55 -5.24 3.80 -2.07
C GLY A 55 -4.73 2.66 -2.94
N ILE A 56 -3.43 2.37 -2.84
CA ILE A 56 -2.81 1.22 -3.49
C ILE A 56 -2.50 0.20 -2.40
N PHE A 57 -3.11 -0.98 -2.47
CA PHE A 57 -2.72 -2.15 -1.70
C PHE A 57 -1.68 -2.94 -2.49
N ILE A 58 -0.50 -3.18 -1.91
CA ILE A 58 0.54 -4.03 -2.51
C ILE A 58 0.60 -5.32 -1.72
N ASP A 59 0.35 -6.45 -2.37
CA ASP A 59 0.52 -7.77 -1.76
C ASP A 59 1.99 -8.11 -1.56
N LYS A 60 2.30 -8.86 -0.52
CA LYS A 60 3.65 -9.39 -0.26
C LYS A 60 4.21 -10.17 -1.44
N SER A 61 3.38 -10.93 -2.15
CA SER A 61 3.83 -11.78 -3.26
C SER A 61 4.58 -11.00 -4.33
N VAL A 62 4.16 -9.76 -4.58
CA VAL A 62 4.81 -8.80 -5.50
C VAL A 62 6.26 -8.54 -5.08
N LEU A 63 6.53 -8.53 -3.77
CA LEU A 63 7.85 -8.22 -3.23
C LEU A 63 8.83 -9.39 -3.35
N ASP A 64 8.36 -10.60 -3.67
CA ASP A 64 9.24 -11.76 -3.86
C ASP A 64 9.86 -11.81 -5.28
N ASP A 65 9.37 -11.00 -6.23
CA ASP A 65 10.00 -10.79 -7.53
C ASP A 65 10.88 -9.52 -7.53
N GLU A 66 12.20 -9.70 -7.67
CA GLU A 66 13.17 -8.59 -7.66
C GLU A 66 13.01 -7.61 -8.84
N ILE A 67 12.60 -8.10 -10.01
CA ILE A 67 12.43 -7.28 -11.22
C ILE A 67 11.22 -6.38 -11.06
N ILE A 68 10.10 -6.95 -10.59
CA ILE A 68 8.88 -6.19 -10.29
C ILE A 68 9.15 -5.20 -9.16
N THR A 69 9.80 -5.63 -8.08
CA THR A 69 10.16 -4.80 -6.92
C THR A 69 10.99 -3.58 -7.32
N LYS A 70 12.02 -3.75 -8.15
CA LYS A 70 12.88 -2.65 -8.61
C LYS A 70 12.11 -1.64 -9.48
N SER A 71 11.27 -2.16 -10.37
CA SER A 71 10.41 -1.35 -11.24
C SER A 71 9.35 -0.58 -10.44
N LEU A 72 8.80 -1.20 -9.40
CA LEU A 72 7.86 -0.61 -8.46
C LEU A 72 8.51 0.53 -7.66
N ASN A 73 9.72 0.34 -7.14
CA ASN A 73 10.48 1.40 -6.44
C ASN A 73 10.65 2.66 -7.30
N THR A 74 11.00 2.48 -8.57
CA THR A 74 11.18 3.59 -9.52
C THR A 74 9.88 4.35 -9.76
N TRP A 75 8.75 3.65 -9.78
CA TRP A 75 7.44 4.26 -10.00
C TRP A 75 6.89 4.94 -8.74
N LEU A 76 6.97 4.30 -7.57
CA LEU A 76 6.46 4.84 -6.30
C LEU A 76 7.13 6.16 -5.89
N LEU A 77 8.41 6.36 -6.22
CA LEU A 77 9.12 7.64 -6.00
C LEU A 77 8.42 8.84 -6.65
N LYS A 78 7.65 8.61 -7.70
CA LYS A 78 6.88 9.65 -8.42
C LYS A 78 5.51 9.91 -7.79
N GLN A 79 5.04 9.02 -6.91
CA GLN A 79 3.69 9.00 -6.35
C GLN A 79 3.62 9.60 -4.94
N LYS A 80 4.32 10.73 -4.70
CA LYS A 80 4.51 11.38 -3.38
C LYS A 80 3.22 11.82 -2.65
N ASN A 81 2.06 11.69 -3.30
CA ASN A 81 0.78 12.23 -2.86
C ASN A 81 -0.28 11.14 -2.61
N TYR A 82 0.08 9.86 -2.75
CA TYR A 82 -0.82 8.71 -2.62
C TYR A 82 -0.55 7.94 -1.33
N PRO A 83 -1.60 7.54 -0.58
CA PRO A 83 -1.42 6.55 0.49
C PRO A 83 -1.11 5.18 -0.13
N ILE A 84 0.03 4.61 0.27
CA ILE A 84 0.49 3.30 -0.18
C ILE A 84 0.32 2.31 0.98
N ILE A 85 -0.67 1.46 0.88
CA ILE A 85 -0.96 0.46 1.88
C ILE A 85 -0.34 -0.86 1.45
N VAL A 86 0.27 -1.60 2.37
CA VAL A 86 0.99 -2.83 2.04
C VAL A 86 0.39 -3.96 2.85
N VAL A 87 -0.17 -4.91 2.13
CA VAL A 87 -0.83 -6.07 2.70
C VAL A 87 0.18 -7.21 2.65
N GLY A 88 0.62 -7.69 3.81
CA GLY A 88 1.65 -8.71 3.82
C GLY A 88 2.00 -9.23 5.19
N TYR A 89 2.53 -10.45 5.19
CA TYR A 89 2.97 -11.17 6.37
C TYR A 89 4.33 -10.67 6.91
N GLY A 90 4.30 -10.06 8.11
CA GLY A 90 5.44 -9.85 8.98
C GLY A 90 5.16 -8.80 10.06
N ASN A 91 6.19 -8.21 10.67
CA ASN A 91 6.11 -6.79 11.00
C ASN A 91 6.39 -6.02 9.70
N PRO A 92 5.38 -5.88 8.82
CA PRO A 92 5.59 -5.84 7.39
C PRO A 92 6.07 -4.46 6.96
N THR A 93 5.82 -3.41 7.76
CA THR A 93 6.38 -2.07 7.58
C THR A 93 7.91 -2.11 7.48
N TYR A 94 8.57 -2.90 8.33
CA TYR A 94 10.03 -2.98 8.39
C TYR A 94 10.61 -3.82 7.25
N VAL A 95 9.97 -4.95 6.93
CA VAL A 95 10.32 -5.78 5.77
C VAL A 95 10.11 -5.00 4.47
N TYR A 96 9.05 -4.22 4.40
CA TYR A 96 8.72 -3.33 3.30
C TYR A 96 9.76 -2.25 3.13
N PHE A 97 10.13 -1.49 4.17
CA PHE A 97 11.19 -0.48 4.04
C PHE A 97 12.53 -1.08 3.60
N LYS A 98 12.85 -2.33 3.98
CA LYS A 98 14.07 -3.01 3.50
C LYS A 98 14.00 -3.41 2.02
N LYS A 99 12.83 -3.81 1.49
CA LYS A 99 12.66 -4.23 0.08
C LYS A 99 12.31 -3.07 -0.87
N LEU A 100 11.42 -2.19 -0.43
CA LEU A 100 10.92 -1.06 -1.19
C LEU A 100 11.63 0.22 -0.76
N VAL A 101 12.65 0.58 -1.53
CA VAL A 101 13.53 1.74 -1.32
C VAL A 101 13.00 2.92 -2.13
N PHE A 102 11.80 3.39 -1.77
CA PHE A 102 11.21 4.62 -2.31
C PHE A 102 11.54 5.84 -1.43
N THR A 103 12.52 5.68 -0.53
CA THR A 103 13.01 6.67 0.44
C THR A 103 14.52 6.71 0.33
N ASP A 104 15.15 7.78 0.83
CA ASP A 104 16.57 7.76 1.14
C ASP A 104 16.88 6.70 2.20
N GLU A 105 18.02 6.03 2.06
CA GLU A 105 18.42 4.88 2.89
C GLU A 105 18.51 5.20 4.39
N GLN A 106 18.53 6.49 4.76
CA GLN A 106 18.51 6.95 6.16
C GLN A 106 17.24 6.58 6.94
N TYR A 107 16.10 6.39 6.26
CA TYR A 107 14.84 6.06 6.92
C TYR A 107 14.50 4.56 6.87
N ILE A 108 15.39 3.74 6.31
CA ILE A 108 15.24 2.30 6.31
C ILE A 108 15.71 1.74 7.66
N PRO A 109 14.86 1.04 8.40
CA PRO A 109 15.27 0.40 9.64
C PRO A 109 16.35 -0.65 9.39
N ASN A 110 17.45 -0.57 10.16
CA ASN A 110 18.49 -1.60 10.14
C ASN A 110 18.19 -2.69 11.17
N PHE A 111 18.14 -3.93 10.70
CA PHE A 111 18.08 -5.13 11.52
C PHE A 111 18.87 -6.25 10.84
N ASP A 112 19.42 -7.17 11.63
CA ASP A 112 20.18 -8.32 11.15
C ASP A 112 19.32 -9.31 10.34
N ASP A 113 20.00 -10.21 9.62
CA ASP A 113 19.33 -11.18 8.75
C ASP A 113 18.45 -12.17 9.52
N GLU A 114 18.81 -12.50 10.76
CA GLU A 114 18.00 -13.37 11.62
C GLU A 114 16.66 -12.69 11.96
N THR A 115 16.71 -11.43 12.38
CA THR A 115 15.54 -10.61 12.69
C THR A 115 14.68 -10.40 11.46
N TYR A 116 15.30 -10.16 10.30
CA TYR A 116 14.60 -10.07 9.03
C TYR A 116 13.82 -11.35 8.71
N GLU A 117 14.48 -12.51 8.75
CA GLU A 117 13.87 -13.79 8.42
C GLU A 117 12.78 -14.19 9.41
N LYS A 118 12.94 -13.82 10.69
CA LYS A 118 11.88 -13.95 11.70
C LYS A 118 10.66 -13.11 11.34
N PHE A 119 10.83 -11.84 10.99
CA PHE A 119 9.71 -10.98 10.61
C PHE A 119 9.09 -11.41 9.28
N ARG A 120 9.88 -11.86 8.30
CA ARG A 120 9.40 -12.33 7.01
C ARG A 120 8.40 -13.50 7.12
N LYS A 121 8.43 -14.27 8.21
CA LYS A 121 7.56 -15.46 8.41
C LYS A 121 6.30 -15.19 9.24
N GLN A 122 6.19 -14.05 9.90
CA GLN A 122 5.02 -13.71 10.73
C GLN A 122 3.85 -13.25 9.87
N LYS A 123 2.60 -13.38 10.32
CA LYS A 123 1.44 -12.78 9.64
C LYS A 123 1.20 -11.35 10.14
N GLY A 124 0.64 -10.47 9.31
CA GLY A 124 0.35 -9.09 9.69
C GLY A 124 -0.18 -8.24 8.54
N TYR A 125 -0.30 -6.94 8.81
CA TYR A 125 -0.65 -5.91 7.84
C TYR A 125 0.14 -4.64 8.16
N SER A 126 0.45 -3.84 7.14
CA SER A 126 1.13 -2.57 7.35
C SER A 126 0.57 -1.44 6.52
N PHE A 127 0.68 -0.26 7.08
CA PHE A 127 0.35 0.96 6.40
C PHE A 127 1.59 1.83 6.26
N ALA A 128 1.81 2.38 5.07
CA ALA A 128 2.75 3.46 4.83
C ALA A 128 2.04 4.67 4.21
N TYR A 129 2.45 5.87 4.58
CA TYR A 129 1.98 7.10 3.95
C TYR A 129 3.14 8.04 3.75
N ILE A 130 3.29 8.52 2.52
CA ILE A 130 4.26 9.54 2.16
C ILE A 130 3.52 10.87 2.18
N GLY A 131 3.88 11.74 3.11
CA GLY A 131 3.37 13.10 3.20
C GLY A 131 3.98 13.99 2.13
N ASN A 132 3.32 15.12 1.85
CA ASN A 132 3.77 16.09 0.85
C ASN A 132 5.14 16.70 1.19
N SER A 133 5.52 16.68 2.47
CA SER A 133 6.82 17.12 2.99
C SER A 133 7.94 16.11 2.76
N GLY A 134 7.63 14.93 2.21
CA GLY A 134 8.56 13.78 2.14
C GLY A 134 8.60 12.95 3.42
N LYS A 135 7.93 13.38 4.50
CA LYS A 135 7.84 12.60 5.75
C LYS A 135 7.03 11.33 5.54
N ILE A 136 7.49 10.22 6.11
CA ILE A 136 6.85 8.92 5.99
C ILE A 136 6.26 8.50 7.32
N TYR A 137 5.01 8.05 7.28
CA TYR A 137 4.32 7.46 8.41
C TYR A 137 4.16 5.98 8.16
N GLY A 138 4.61 5.15 9.11
CA GLY A 138 4.54 3.70 9.02
C GLY A 138 3.89 3.11 10.26
N LYS A 139 2.95 2.19 10.09
CA LYS A 139 2.35 1.42 11.18
C LYS A 139 2.19 -0.04 10.81
N GLY A 140 2.83 -0.91 11.57
CA GLY A 140 2.66 -2.36 11.51
C GLY A 140 1.58 -2.81 12.48
N TYR A 141 0.79 -3.79 12.07
CA TYR A 141 -0.28 -4.38 12.86
C TYR A 141 0.00 -5.87 13.03
N LYS A 142 -0.04 -6.33 14.28
CA LYS A 142 0.18 -7.74 14.63
C LYS A 142 -1.07 -8.61 14.40
N GLU A 143 -2.24 -7.99 14.39
CA GLU A 143 -3.50 -8.66 14.09
C GLU A 143 -3.69 -8.80 12.58
N GLU A 144 -4.44 -9.83 12.19
CA GLU A 144 -4.99 -9.94 10.85
C GLU A 144 -6.07 -8.86 10.68
N ILE A 145 -6.04 -8.17 9.53
CA ILE A 145 -6.89 -7.02 9.23
C ILE A 145 -7.70 -7.34 7.98
N ASN A 146 -9.02 -7.16 8.06
CA ASN A 146 -9.94 -7.36 6.94
C ASN A 146 -9.98 -6.13 6.01
N ILE A 147 -10.57 -6.30 4.82
CA ILE A 147 -10.64 -5.22 3.81
C ILE A 147 -11.30 -3.95 4.36
N ASP A 148 -12.36 -4.06 5.16
CA ASP A 148 -13.02 -2.89 5.74
C ASP A 148 -12.08 -2.01 6.57
N LYS A 149 -11.28 -2.63 7.45
CA LYS A 149 -10.27 -1.91 8.22
C LYS A 149 -9.19 -1.33 7.31
N MET A 150 -8.75 -2.07 6.29
CA MET A 150 -7.77 -1.57 5.31
C MET A 150 -8.29 -0.33 4.58
N LEU A 151 -9.52 -0.38 4.07
CA LEU A 151 -10.20 0.73 3.41
C LEU A 151 -10.40 1.92 4.34
N ASN A 152 -10.72 1.69 5.62
CA ASN A 152 -10.79 2.78 6.57
C ASN A 152 -9.43 3.49 6.74
N VAL A 153 -8.33 2.74 6.80
CA VAL A 153 -6.97 3.34 6.86
C VAL A 153 -6.69 4.15 5.60
N VAL A 154 -6.99 3.63 4.40
CA VAL A 154 -6.89 4.39 3.13
C VAL A 154 -7.70 5.69 3.22
N ASN A 155 -8.95 5.59 3.63
CA ASN A 155 -9.88 6.71 3.67
C ASN A 155 -9.44 7.80 4.64
N GLN A 156 -8.86 7.44 5.80
CA GLN A 156 -8.28 8.45 6.70
C GLN A 156 -7.03 9.08 6.08
N ALA A 157 -6.17 8.29 5.42
CA ALA A 157 -4.97 8.80 4.79
C ALA A 157 -5.26 9.75 3.63
N LEU A 158 -6.28 9.45 2.82
CA LEU A 158 -6.74 10.31 1.72
C LEU A 158 -7.30 11.66 2.21
N LYS A 159 -7.73 11.78 3.48
CA LYS A 159 -8.14 13.06 4.08
C LYS A 159 -6.96 13.97 4.43
N GLY A 160 -5.74 13.44 4.41
CA GLY A 160 -4.50 14.19 4.56
C GLY A 160 -3.70 13.88 5.83
N GLU A 161 -2.52 14.47 5.89
CA GLU A 161 -1.45 14.12 6.83
C GLU A 161 -1.85 14.22 8.32
N LYS A 162 -2.67 15.22 8.69
CA LYS A 162 -3.17 15.35 10.08
C LYS A 162 -4.01 14.16 10.55
N PHE A 163 -4.74 13.50 9.63
CA PHE A 163 -5.51 12.31 9.96
C PHE A 163 -4.59 11.10 10.09
N VAL A 164 -3.52 11.05 9.28
CA VAL A 164 -2.47 10.04 9.38
C VAL A 164 -1.76 10.13 10.74
N GLU A 165 -1.33 11.32 11.16
CA GLU A 165 -0.69 11.54 12.47
C GLU A 165 -1.53 10.96 13.62
N LYS A 166 -2.83 11.27 13.66
CA LYS A 166 -3.75 10.73 14.67
C LYS A 166 -3.89 9.21 14.65
N MET A 167 -3.75 8.58 13.49
CA MET A 167 -3.77 7.11 13.39
C MET A 167 -2.49 6.47 13.95
N MET A 168 -1.38 7.20 13.92
CA MET A 168 -0.07 6.73 14.42
C MET A 168 0.08 6.89 15.93
N GLU A 169 -0.63 7.86 16.54
CA GLU A 169 -0.64 8.09 17.99
C GLU A 169 -1.43 7.05 18.81
N ARG A 170 -2.20 6.20 18.13
CA ARG A 170 -3.01 5.11 18.71
C ARG A 170 -2.35 3.77 18.50
#